data_AF-A0A6I1Z1P2-F1
#
_entry.id   AF-A0A6I1Z1P2-F1
#
_cell.length_a   1.000
_cell.length_b   1.000
_cell.length_c   1.000
_cell.angle_alpha   90.00
_cell.angle_beta   90.00
_cell.angle_gamma   90.00
#
_symmetry.space_group_name_H-M   'P 1'
#
loop_
_entity.id
_entity.type
_entity.pdbx_description
1 polymer ?
#
loop_
_entity_poly.entity_id
_entity_poly.type
_entity_poly.pdbx_seq_one_letter_code
_entity_poly.pdbx_strand_id
1 'polypeptide(L)'
;MDRREIAAILAYIGRLDPRTTHTGTGEARDQIARWHELLHDVPFATAHGWDVREAIRAHILDSPYPILPVDVARTWRAYRRDRLNRHTDPTPAADPDDPAAWRAELLGTRHAVAVGQTAPSTYRQITGGSPRPDTEARLRSVGSCIPPAVRAQLARYRPARTAREAAVADGRPDALSVRCGWCHARAGDPCRQRRVGPEHHPKQCRPRHSPPLARRPRRCPAGPAAGCVTHSNMPRSSPPWSPQSGTRRSPASRARQVGTVPTNTMRDRVSGTEFTAAGDRDDSSSGDQQGHRRGPVP
;
A
#
# COMPACT_ATOMS: atom_id res chain seq x y z
N MET A 1 -16.08 9.88 -21.06
CA MET A 1 -15.67 10.38 -22.38
C MET A 1 -16.87 10.39 -23.30
N ASP A 2 -17.00 11.43 -24.11
CA ASP A 2 -18.05 11.48 -25.13
C ASP A 2 -17.67 10.68 -26.39
N ARG A 3 -18.63 10.51 -27.32
CA ARG A 3 -18.41 9.75 -28.56
C ARG A 3 -17.34 10.37 -29.47
N ARG A 4 -17.15 11.70 -29.44
CA ARG A 4 -16.14 12.39 -30.26
C ARG A 4 -14.73 12.13 -29.73
N GLU A 5 -14.57 12.15 -28.40
CA GLU A 5 -13.34 11.76 -27.71
C GLU A 5 -12.97 10.31 -28.01
N ILE A 6 -13.95 9.40 -27.99
CA ILE A 6 -13.76 7.99 -28.36
C ILE A 6 -13.30 7.85 -29.81
N ALA A 7 -13.92 8.58 -30.75
CA ALA A 7 -13.50 8.57 -32.15
C ALA A 7 -12.05 9.06 -32.31
N ALA A 8 -11.67 10.12 -31.58
CA ALA A 8 -10.31 10.64 -31.58
C ALA A 8 -9.29 9.62 -31.03
N ILE A 9 -9.67 8.87 -29.99
CA ILE A 9 -8.86 7.78 -29.42
C ILE A 9 -8.67 6.65 -30.41
N LEU A 10 -9.74 6.17 -31.04
CA LEU A 10 -9.64 5.10 -32.03
C LEU A 10 -8.76 5.51 -33.22
N ALA A 11 -8.88 6.75 -33.69
CA ALA A 11 -7.98 7.29 -34.70
C ALA A 11 -6.52 7.39 -34.21
N TYR A 12 -6.30 7.72 -32.93
CA TYR A 12 -4.97 7.74 -32.33
C TYR A 12 -4.36 6.33 -32.22
N ILE A 13 -5.15 5.34 -31.78
CA ILE A 13 -4.74 3.93 -31.70
C ILE A 13 -4.34 3.42 -33.09
N GLY A 14 -5.16 3.66 -34.13
CA GLY A 14 -4.84 3.25 -35.50
C GLY A 14 -3.56 3.87 -36.06
N ARG A 15 -3.20 5.10 -35.63
CA ARG A 15 -1.91 5.72 -35.99
C ARG A 15 -0.71 5.06 -35.31
N LEU A 16 -0.88 4.55 -34.09
CA LEU A 16 0.20 3.90 -33.33
C LEU A 16 0.34 2.41 -33.65
N ASP A 17 -0.79 1.72 -33.85
CA ASP A 17 -0.86 0.31 -34.24
C ASP A 17 -1.74 0.16 -35.49
N PRO A 18 -1.12 0.19 -36.69
CA PRO A 18 -1.84 0.08 -37.95
C PRO A 18 -2.73 -1.17 -38.07
N ARG A 19 -2.46 -2.23 -37.30
CA ARG A 19 -3.25 -3.47 -37.28
C ARG A 19 -4.68 -3.25 -36.80
N THR A 20 -4.94 -2.14 -36.12
CA THR A 20 -6.25 -1.77 -35.58
C THR A 20 -7.02 -0.81 -36.48
N THR A 21 -6.47 -0.46 -37.65
CA THR A 21 -7.11 0.47 -38.61
C THR A 21 -8.28 -0.22 -39.30
N HIS A 22 -9.47 0.39 -39.24
CA HIS A 22 -10.66 -0.08 -39.93
C HIS A 22 -10.83 0.61 -41.27
N THR A 23 -11.33 -0.13 -42.27
CA THR A 23 -11.54 0.38 -43.64
C THR A 23 -12.98 0.83 -43.90
N GLY A 24 -13.95 0.42 -43.07
CA GLY A 24 -15.38 0.73 -43.23
C GLY A 24 -15.93 1.81 -42.29
N THR A 25 -16.72 2.76 -42.82
CA THR A 25 -17.36 3.82 -42.02
C THR A 25 -18.48 3.32 -41.11
N GLY A 26 -19.19 2.24 -41.48
CA GLY A 26 -20.20 1.60 -40.63
C GLY A 26 -19.58 0.93 -39.40
N GLU A 27 -18.55 0.11 -39.63
CA GLU A 27 -17.79 -0.58 -38.58
C GLU A 27 -17.18 0.39 -37.55
N ALA A 28 -16.71 1.55 -38.02
CA ALA A 28 -16.20 2.62 -37.17
C ALA A 28 -17.28 3.17 -36.21
N ARG A 29 -18.52 3.38 -36.68
CA ARG A 29 -19.62 3.85 -35.83
C ARG A 29 -19.98 2.83 -34.75
N ASP A 30 -20.06 1.56 -35.11
CA ASP A 30 -20.36 0.47 -34.17
C ASP A 30 -19.23 0.29 -33.15
N GLN A 31 -17.98 0.47 -33.56
CA GLN A 31 -16.86 0.45 -32.65
C GLN A 31 -16.89 1.62 -31.66
N ILE A 32 -17.19 2.85 -32.13
CA ILE A 32 -17.37 4.01 -31.26
C ILE A 32 -18.49 3.75 -30.24
N ALA A 33 -19.62 3.19 -30.67
CA ALA A 33 -20.72 2.85 -29.76
C ALA A 33 -20.29 1.84 -28.68
N ARG A 34 -19.61 0.76 -29.07
CA ARG A 34 -19.09 -0.26 -28.13
C ARG A 34 -18.05 0.30 -27.15
N TRP A 35 -17.14 1.15 -27.63
CA TRP A 35 -16.15 1.79 -26.76
C TRP A 35 -16.78 2.78 -25.80
N HIS A 36 -17.75 3.58 -26.28
CA HIS A 36 -18.48 4.54 -25.46
C HIS A 36 -19.25 3.85 -24.34
N GLU A 37 -19.91 2.72 -24.61
CA GLU A 37 -20.61 1.94 -23.58
C GLU A 37 -19.70 1.63 -22.38
N LEU A 38 -18.47 1.21 -22.64
CA LEU A 38 -17.51 0.83 -21.60
C LEU A 38 -16.74 2.00 -20.97
N LEU A 39 -16.63 3.13 -21.67
CA LEU A 39 -15.74 4.22 -21.32
C LEU A 39 -16.44 5.57 -21.07
N HIS A 40 -17.78 5.61 -21.06
CA HIS A 40 -18.53 6.84 -20.82
C HIS A 40 -18.16 7.50 -19.47
N ASP A 41 -17.88 6.70 -18.43
CA ASP A 41 -17.45 7.17 -17.10
C ASP A 41 -15.95 7.49 -16.98
N VAL A 42 -15.15 7.20 -18.00
CA VAL A 42 -13.70 7.44 -17.97
C VAL A 42 -13.43 8.83 -18.53
N PRO A 43 -12.76 9.73 -17.80
CA PRO A 43 -12.39 11.04 -18.35
C PRO A 43 -11.29 10.89 -19.40
N PHE A 44 -11.26 11.77 -20.40
CA PHE A 44 -10.20 11.78 -21.41
C PHE A 44 -8.84 12.12 -20.78
N ALA A 45 -8.83 13.17 -19.95
CA ALA A 45 -7.70 13.57 -19.13
C ALA A 45 -8.21 14.21 -17.82
N THR A 46 -7.35 14.27 -16.81
CA THR A 46 -7.61 15.02 -15.56
C THR A 46 -6.47 16.00 -15.31
N ALA A 47 -6.71 17.04 -14.51
CA ALA A 47 -5.67 18.01 -14.10
C ALA A 47 -4.55 17.40 -13.23
N HIS A 48 -4.61 16.11 -12.93
CA HIS A 48 -3.81 15.45 -11.90
C HIS A 48 -3.14 14.16 -12.40
N GLY A 49 -2.75 14.15 -13.68
CA GLY A 49 -1.84 13.14 -14.23
C GLY A 49 -2.51 11.90 -14.85
N TRP A 50 -3.82 11.90 -15.01
CA TRP A 50 -4.48 10.93 -15.90
C TRP A 50 -4.58 11.52 -17.31
N ASP A 51 -4.09 10.80 -18.31
CA ASP A 51 -4.36 11.04 -19.74
C ASP A 51 -4.52 9.67 -20.42
N VAL A 52 -5.64 9.47 -21.11
CA VAL A 52 -5.95 8.23 -21.82
C VAL A 52 -4.92 7.90 -22.89
N ARG A 53 -4.30 8.89 -23.54
CA ARG A 53 -3.29 8.71 -24.58
C ARG A 53 -1.99 8.15 -24.03
N GLU A 54 -1.61 8.55 -22.83
CA GLU A 54 -0.45 7.99 -22.13
C GLU A 54 -0.72 6.55 -21.71
N ALA A 55 -1.92 6.25 -21.20
CA ALA A 55 -2.32 4.87 -20.87
C ALA A 55 -2.32 3.96 -22.11
N ILE A 56 -2.81 4.45 -23.25
CA ILE A 56 -2.78 3.73 -24.54
C ILE A 56 -1.33 3.48 -24.98
N ARG A 57 -0.49 4.52 -24.95
CA ARG A 57 0.92 4.41 -25.36
C ARG A 57 1.65 3.38 -24.50
N ALA A 58 1.47 3.43 -23.18
CA ALA A 58 2.06 2.46 -22.26
C ALA A 58 1.62 1.03 -22.60
N HIS A 59 0.33 0.80 -22.85
CA HIS A 59 -0.17 -0.52 -23.22
C HIS A 59 0.46 -1.03 -24.53
N ILE A 60 0.52 -0.21 -25.58
CA ILE A 60 1.07 -0.62 -26.89
C ILE A 60 2.57 -0.95 -26.78
N LEU A 61 3.32 -0.28 -25.90
CA LEU A 61 4.73 -0.57 -25.66
C LEU A 61 4.93 -1.86 -24.86
N ASP A 62 4.05 -2.15 -23.90
CA ASP A 62 4.20 -3.28 -22.97
C ASP A 62 3.53 -4.57 -23.47
N SER A 63 2.54 -4.46 -24.36
CA SER A 63 1.70 -5.58 -24.81
C SER A 63 1.80 -5.76 -26.33
N PRO A 64 2.02 -7.00 -26.81
CA PRO A 64 1.95 -7.29 -28.24
C PRO A 64 0.52 -7.42 -28.77
N TYR A 65 -0.50 -7.40 -27.90
CA TYR A 65 -1.90 -7.56 -28.26
C TYR A 65 -2.59 -6.21 -28.52
N PRO A 66 -3.56 -6.15 -29.44
CA PRO A 66 -4.35 -4.95 -29.67
C PRO A 66 -5.05 -4.48 -28.39
N ILE A 67 -5.00 -3.18 -28.13
CA ILE A 67 -5.65 -2.59 -26.97
C ILE A 67 -7.18 -2.71 -27.05
N LEU A 68 -7.80 -3.14 -25.96
CA LEU A 68 -9.24 -3.22 -25.82
C LEU A 68 -9.77 -2.09 -24.92
N PRO A 69 -11.06 -1.71 -25.03
CA PRO A 69 -11.65 -0.70 -24.14
C PRO A 69 -11.57 -1.11 -22.67
N VAL A 70 -11.63 -2.41 -22.37
CA VAL A 70 -11.50 -2.92 -21.00
C VAL A 70 -10.12 -2.64 -20.40
N ASP A 71 -9.05 -2.57 -21.20
CA ASP A 71 -7.71 -2.30 -20.71
C ASP A 71 -7.58 -0.85 -20.23
N VAL A 72 -8.12 0.09 -21.01
CA VAL A 72 -8.23 1.51 -20.61
C VAL A 72 -9.06 1.65 -19.32
N ALA A 73 -10.21 0.97 -19.25
CA ALA A 73 -11.07 1.01 -18.07
C ALA A 73 -10.38 0.41 -16.83
N ARG A 74 -9.57 -0.65 -16.99
CA ARG A 74 -8.77 -1.24 -15.89
C ARG A 74 -7.71 -0.27 -15.39
N THR A 75 -6.96 0.35 -16.30
CA THR A 75 -5.92 1.33 -15.93
C THR A 75 -6.53 2.55 -15.24
N TRP A 76 -7.70 3.03 -15.71
CA TRP A 76 -8.45 4.09 -15.02
C TRP A 76 -8.86 3.69 -13.61
N ARG A 77 -9.44 2.50 -13.42
CA ARG A 77 -9.84 2.01 -12.09
C ARG A 77 -8.64 1.86 -11.16
N ALA A 78 -7.49 1.43 -11.66
CA ALA A 78 -6.26 1.34 -10.90
C ALA A 78 -5.78 2.73 -10.46
N TYR A 79 -5.73 3.70 -11.38
CA TYR A 79 -5.41 5.10 -11.09
C TYR A 79 -6.36 5.71 -10.04
N ARG A 80 -7.68 5.55 -10.23
CA ARG A 80 -8.71 6.02 -9.29
C ARG A 80 -8.53 5.43 -7.89
N ARG A 81 -8.26 4.12 -7.81
CA ARG A 81 -8.01 3.44 -6.53
C ARG A 81 -6.76 3.94 -5.85
N ASP A 82 -5.66 4.08 -6.59
CA ASP A 82 -4.40 4.58 -6.06
C ASP A 82 -4.55 6.01 -5.50
N ARG A 83 -5.32 6.87 -6.18
CA ARG A 83 -5.62 8.21 -5.66
C ARG A 83 -6.43 8.20 -4.38
N LEU A 84 -7.47 7.37 -4.32
CA LEU A 84 -8.26 7.21 -3.10
C LEU A 84 -7.43 6.64 -1.95
N ASN A 85 -6.49 5.74 -2.24
CA ASN A 85 -5.57 5.20 -1.23
C ASN A 85 -4.63 6.27 -0.66
N ARG A 86 -4.26 7.28 -1.46
CA ARG A 86 -3.42 8.41 -1.04
C ARG A 86 -4.21 9.52 -0.33
N HIS A 87 -5.53 9.54 -0.48
CA HIS A 87 -6.40 10.56 0.09
C HIS A 87 -6.72 10.27 1.56
N THR A 88 -6.59 11.30 2.39
CA THR A 88 -7.14 11.33 3.74
C THR A 88 -8.32 12.27 3.77
N ASP A 89 -9.48 11.77 4.19
CA ASP A 89 -10.69 12.59 4.30
C ASP A 89 -10.45 13.77 5.26
N PRO A 90 -10.63 15.02 4.82
CA PRO A 90 -10.54 16.17 5.71
C PRO A 90 -11.72 16.16 6.70
N THR A 91 -11.58 16.88 7.81
CA THR A 91 -12.73 17.18 8.67
C THR A 91 -13.74 18.01 7.86
N PRO A 92 -14.98 17.54 7.66
CA PRO A 92 -16.04 18.30 7.00
C PRO A 92 -16.30 19.65 7.67
N ALA A 93 -16.74 20.63 6.89
CA ALA A 93 -17.23 21.91 7.39
C ALA A 93 -18.69 21.83 7.88
N ALA A 94 -19.45 20.82 7.45
CA ALA A 94 -20.79 20.53 7.93
C ALA A 94 -20.84 20.34 9.47
N ASP A 95 -21.99 20.67 10.04
CA ASP A 95 -22.26 20.49 11.47
C ASP A 95 -22.13 19.01 11.86
N PRO A 96 -21.29 18.64 12.85
CA PRO A 96 -21.18 17.27 13.33
C PRO A 96 -22.49 16.69 13.88
N ASP A 97 -23.43 17.54 14.31
CA ASP A 97 -24.74 17.11 14.80
C ASP A 97 -25.76 16.88 13.66
N ASP A 98 -25.42 17.23 12.41
CA ASP A 98 -26.16 16.85 11.21
C ASP A 98 -25.44 15.71 10.44
N PRO A 99 -25.80 14.44 10.72
CA PRO A 99 -25.14 13.30 10.09
C PRO A 99 -25.41 13.19 8.58
N ALA A 100 -26.48 13.80 8.06
CA ALA A 100 -26.80 13.76 6.64
C ALA A 100 -25.90 14.71 5.85
N ALA A 101 -25.80 15.96 6.29
CA ALA A 101 -24.90 16.95 5.71
C ALA A 101 -23.43 16.49 5.79
N TRP A 102 -23.02 15.97 6.94
CA TRP A 102 -21.68 15.44 7.16
C TRP A 102 -21.29 14.33 6.18
N ARG A 103 -22.18 13.36 5.95
CA ARG A 103 -21.93 12.25 5.02
C ARG A 103 -21.91 12.72 3.56
N ALA A 104 -22.79 13.64 3.19
CA ALA A 104 -22.85 14.18 1.84
C ALA A 104 -21.54 14.89 1.47
N GLU A 105 -20.98 15.69 2.38
CA GLU A 105 -19.70 16.37 2.17
C GLU A 105 -18.52 15.40 2.00
N LEU A 106 -18.45 14.37 2.85
CA LEU A 106 -17.42 13.32 2.74
C LEU A 106 -17.51 12.57 1.41
N LEU A 107 -18.71 12.14 1.01
CA LEU A 107 -18.91 11.44 -0.25
C LEU A 107 -18.59 12.34 -1.46
N GLY A 108 -18.99 13.62 -1.40
CA GLY A 108 -18.68 14.60 -2.43
C GLY A 108 -17.17 14.80 -2.59
N THR A 109 -16.45 14.96 -1.47
CA THR A 109 -14.98 15.12 -1.48
C THR A 109 -14.28 13.89 -2.05
N ARG A 110 -14.66 12.69 -1.60
CA ARG A 110 -14.09 11.44 -2.13
C ARG A 110 -14.40 11.26 -3.60
N HIS A 111 -15.62 11.59 -4.04
CA HIS A 111 -16.00 11.54 -5.44
C HIS A 111 -15.15 12.47 -6.29
N ALA A 112 -15.02 13.75 -5.90
CA ALA A 112 -14.20 14.74 -6.58
C ALA A 112 -12.74 14.31 -6.72
N VAL A 113 -12.16 13.70 -5.68
CA VAL A 113 -10.81 13.12 -5.74
C VAL A 113 -10.75 11.94 -6.70
N ALA A 114 -11.76 11.06 -6.67
CA ALA A 114 -11.78 9.84 -7.45
C ALA A 114 -11.94 10.10 -8.96
N VAL A 115 -12.71 11.11 -9.35
CA VAL A 115 -12.84 11.53 -10.76
C VAL A 115 -11.72 12.50 -11.18
N GLY A 116 -10.87 12.91 -10.24
CA GLY A 116 -9.72 13.76 -10.49
C GLY A 116 -10.04 15.23 -10.70
N GLN A 117 -11.14 15.72 -10.12
CA GLN A 117 -11.45 17.15 -9.99
C GLN A 117 -10.62 17.83 -8.88
N THR A 118 -10.32 17.09 -7.80
CA THR A 118 -9.58 17.61 -6.64
C THR A 118 -8.36 16.75 -6.36
N ALA A 119 -7.20 17.35 -6.08
CA ALA A 119 -6.00 16.60 -5.69
C ALA A 119 -6.23 15.82 -4.38
N PRO A 120 -5.62 14.62 -4.21
CA PRO A 120 -5.71 13.90 -2.93
C PRO A 120 -5.07 14.74 -1.82
N SER A 121 -5.81 15.04 -0.75
CA SER A 121 -5.22 15.55 0.49
C SER A 121 -4.39 14.44 1.12
N THR A 122 -3.09 14.69 1.29
CA THR A 122 -2.23 13.85 2.10
C THR A 122 -2.38 14.26 3.56
N TYR A 123 -2.21 13.32 4.49
CA TYR A 123 -2.01 13.67 5.90
C TYR A 123 -0.92 14.75 5.95
N ARG A 124 -1.13 15.83 6.71
CA ARG A 124 0.03 16.60 7.20
C ARG A 124 0.91 15.54 7.83
N GLN A 125 2.08 15.26 7.25
CA GLN A 125 3.08 14.48 7.96
C GLN A 125 3.09 15.07 9.37
N ILE A 126 2.99 14.22 10.38
CA ILE A 126 3.50 14.59 11.69
C ILE A 126 5.02 14.68 11.46
N THR A 127 5.44 15.73 10.74
CA THR A 127 6.82 16.17 10.71
C THR A 127 7.10 16.35 12.18
N GLY A 128 7.99 15.52 12.72
CA GLY A 128 8.51 15.69 14.06
C GLY A 128 9.26 17.01 14.12
N GLY A 129 8.54 18.12 13.99
CA GLY A 129 9.00 19.42 14.41
C GLY A 129 9.38 19.28 15.88
N SER A 130 10.36 20.07 16.29
CA SER A 130 10.80 20.07 17.68
C SER A 130 9.58 20.08 18.58
N PRO A 131 9.50 19.15 19.56
CA PRO A 131 8.43 19.16 20.54
C PRO A 131 8.25 20.59 21.02
N ARG A 132 7.00 21.06 21.16
CA ARG A 132 6.79 22.39 21.73
C ARG A 132 7.58 22.47 23.05
N PRO A 133 8.19 23.62 23.39
CA PRO A 133 9.05 23.72 24.57
C PRO A 133 8.34 23.37 25.88
N ASP A 134 7.01 23.47 25.90
CA ASP A 134 6.14 23.01 26.99
C ASP A 134 6.03 21.48 27.10
N THR A 135 6.33 20.75 26.03
CA THR A 135 6.15 19.30 25.92
C THR A 135 7.22 18.59 26.71
N GLU A 136 8.48 19.04 26.67
CA GLU A 136 9.52 18.47 27.55
C GLU A 136 9.24 18.76 29.03
N ALA A 137 8.76 19.96 29.34
CA ALA A 137 8.36 20.31 30.71
C ALA A 137 7.20 19.43 31.18
N ARG A 138 6.22 19.19 30.31
CA ARG A 138 5.07 18.32 30.59
C ARG A 138 5.46 16.84 30.65
N LEU A 139 6.38 16.38 29.83
CA LEU A 139 6.93 15.02 29.93
C LEU A 139 7.72 14.84 31.22
N ARG A 140 8.48 15.86 31.65
CA ARG A 140 9.13 15.87 32.97
C ARG A 140 8.12 15.87 34.11
N SER A 141 7.01 16.62 34.00
CA SER A 141 5.98 16.67 35.05
C SER A 141 5.15 15.39 35.14
N VAL A 142 4.83 14.77 33.99
CA VAL A 142 4.15 13.46 33.93
C VAL A 142 5.09 12.34 34.40
N GLY A 143 6.40 12.50 34.19
CA GLY A 143 7.41 11.52 34.57
C GLY A 143 7.32 10.27 33.70
N SER A 144 7.37 9.09 34.33
CA SER A 144 7.23 7.83 33.59
C SER A 144 5.77 7.60 33.18
N CYS A 145 5.55 7.12 31.95
CA CYS A 145 4.23 6.70 31.47
C CYS A 145 3.53 5.66 32.36
N ILE A 146 4.27 4.96 33.22
CA ILE A 146 3.73 4.07 34.24
C ILE A 146 4.18 4.58 35.61
N PRO A 147 3.25 5.12 36.43
CA PRO A 147 3.54 5.60 37.78
C PRO A 147 4.19 4.52 38.66
N PRO A 148 5.08 4.88 39.61
CA PRO A 148 5.76 3.91 40.48
C PRO A 148 4.83 2.99 41.27
N ALA A 149 3.68 3.50 41.73
CA ALA A 149 2.67 2.70 42.44
C ALA A 149 2.08 1.59 41.54
N VAL A 150 1.66 1.94 40.32
CA VAL A 150 1.20 0.97 39.31
C VAL A 150 2.34 0.01 38.93
N ARG A 151 3.58 0.51 38.92
CA ARG A 151 4.76 -0.32 38.63
C ARG A 151 4.92 -1.43 39.65
N ALA A 152 4.75 -1.12 40.94
CA ALA A 152 4.79 -2.05 42.06
C ALA A 152 3.64 -3.07 42.01
N GLN A 153 2.41 -2.63 41.71
CA GLN A 153 1.26 -3.55 41.56
C GLN A 153 1.48 -4.57 40.42
N LEU A 154 2.05 -4.11 39.30
CA LEU A 154 2.38 -4.99 38.18
C LEU A 154 3.52 -5.98 38.51
N ALA A 155 4.25 -5.82 39.62
CA ALA A 155 5.39 -6.68 39.93
C ALA A 155 5.04 -8.17 39.94
N ARG A 156 3.83 -8.52 40.41
CA ARG A 156 3.29 -9.88 40.42
C ARG A 156 3.22 -10.50 39.01
N TYR A 157 2.88 -9.70 38.00
CA TYR A 157 2.65 -10.18 36.63
C TYR A 157 3.91 -10.11 35.74
N ARG A 158 4.98 -9.44 36.20
CA ARG A 158 6.24 -9.28 35.44
C ARG A 158 7.50 -9.52 36.28
N PRO A 159 7.62 -10.68 36.95
CA PRO A 159 8.67 -10.95 37.94
C PRO A 159 10.09 -10.77 37.37
N ALA A 160 10.33 -11.18 36.12
CA ALA A 160 11.65 -11.03 35.48
C ALA A 160 12.06 -9.56 35.27
N ARG A 161 11.10 -8.69 34.95
CA ARG A 161 11.34 -7.26 34.76
C ARG A 161 11.53 -6.57 36.11
N THR A 162 10.75 -6.95 37.13
CA THR A 162 10.91 -6.48 38.51
C THR A 162 12.30 -6.82 39.06
N ALA A 163 12.74 -8.07 38.92
CA ALA A 163 14.06 -8.51 39.39
C ALA A 163 15.21 -7.76 38.71
N ARG A 164 15.07 -7.43 37.42
CA ARG A 164 16.03 -6.60 36.69
C ARG A 164 16.04 -5.16 37.21
N GLU A 165 14.88 -4.54 37.33
CA GLU A 165 14.75 -3.15 37.82
C GLU A 165 15.31 -3.03 39.25
N ALA A 166 15.07 -4.01 40.12
CA ALA A 166 15.67 -4.09 41.44
C ALA A 166 17.20 -4.25 41.39
N ALA A 167 17.72 -5.15 40.55
CA ALA A 167 19.17 -5.32 40.40
C ALA A 167 19.86 -4.03 39.92
N VAL A 168 19.23 -3.26 39.04
CA VAL A 168 19.74 -1.96 38.59
C VAL A 168 19.69 -0.92 39.71
N ALA A 169 18.61 -0.91 40.51
CA ALA A 169 18.51 -0.05 41.68
C ALA A 169 19.59 -0.37 42.74
N ASP A 170 19.97 -1.65 42.88
CA ASP A 170 21.09 -2.10 43.71
C ASP A 170 22.49 -1.78 43.11
N GLY A 171 22.55 -0.97 42.05
CA GLY A 171 23.80 -0.58 41.39
C GLY A 171 24.40 -1.66 40.49
N ARG A 172 23.69 -2.75 40.19
CA ARG A 172 24.18 -3.76 39.24
C ARG A 172 23.97 -3.30 37.80
N PRO A 173 24.86 -3.64 36.87
CA PRO A 173 24.66 -3.35 35.46
C PRO A 173 23.36 -3.97 34.92
N ASP A 174 22.59 -3.20 34.16
CA ASP A 174 21.40 -3.73 33.47
C ASP A 174 21.82 -4.81 32.46
N ALA A 175 21.34 -6.03 32.66
CA ALA A 175 21.59 -7.15 31.76
C ALA A 175 21.12 -6.89 30.32
N LEU A 176 20.20 -5.94 30.09
CA LEU A 176 19.77 -5.57 28.74
C LEU A 176 20.58 -4.44 28.10
N SER A 177 21.47 -3.76 28.83
CA SER A 177 22.25 -2.64 28.31
C SER A 177 23.26 -3.04 27.23
N VAL A 178 23.70 -4.31 27.21
CA VAL A 178 24.68 -4.85 26.25
C VAL A 178 24.05 -5.86 25.31
N ARG A 179 24.51 -5.96 24.06
CA ARG A 179 24.07 -7.01 23.12
C ARG A 179 24.39 -8.40 23.69
N CYS A 180 23.47 -9.37 23.54
CA CYS A 180 23.73 -10.73 23.99
C CYS A 180 24.67 -11.45 23.00
N GLY A 181 25.85 -11.91 23.45
CA GLY A 181 26.76 -12.69 22.61
C GLY A 181 26.24 -14.09 22.22
N TRP A 182 25.27 -14.64 22.95
CA TRP A 182 24.77 -16.00 22.74
C TRP A 182 23.53 -16.09 21.84
N CYS A 183 22.51 -15.23 22.07
CA CYS A 183 21.29 -15.20 21.25
C CYS A 183 21.21 -14.01 20.29
N HIS A 184 22.23 -13.15 20.28
CA HIS A 184 22.32 -11.93 19.47
C HIS A 184 21.22 -10.88 19.66
N ALA A 185 20.38 -11.00 20.70
CA ALA A 185 19.41 -9.98 21.11
C ALA A 185 20.11 -8.62 21.27
N ARG A 186 19.49 -7.55 20.71
CA ARG A 186 20.05 -6.19 20.73
C ARG A 186 20.03 -5.63 22.17
N ALA A 187 20.74 -4.53 22.38
CA ALA A 187 20.58 -3.77 23.62
C ALA A 187 19.11 -3.33 23.77
N GLY A 188 18.57 -3.41 24.99
CA GLY A 188 17.15 -3.21 25.29
C GLY A 188 16.27 -4.46 25.12
N ASP A 189 16.69 -5.45 24.33
CA ASP A 189 15.90 -6.65 24.07
C ASP A 189 16.17 -7.78 25.09
N PRO A 190 15.11 -8.46 25.58
CA PRO A 190 15.26 -9.63 26.42
C PRO A 190 15.95 -10.77 25.67
N CYS A 191 16.73 -11.59 26.38
CA CYS A 191 17.30 -12.79 25.79
C CYS A 191 16.18 -13.74 25.33
N ARG A 192 16.35 -14.26 24.11
CA ARG A 192 15.44 -15.25 23.52
C ARG A 192 16.07 -16.63 23.65
N GLN A 193 15.32 -17.61 24.16
CA GLN A 193 15.75 -19.00 24.14
C GLN A 193 15.48 -19.58 22.75
N ARG A 194 16.54 -20.01 22.07
CA ARG A 194 16.43 -20.74 20.80
C ARG A 194 15.90 -22.14 21.12
N ARG A 195 14.66 -22.48 20.74
CA ARG A 195 14.24 -23.89 20.70
C ARG A 195 14.73 -24.47 19.39
N VAL A 196 15.70 -25.38 19.50
CA VAL A 196 16.16 -26.21 18.40
C VAL A 196 15.25 -27.43 18.41
N GLY A 197 14.50 -27.67 17.33
CA GLY A 197 13.74 -28.91 17.20
C GLY A 197 14.69 -30.12 17.07
N PRO A 198 14.19 -31.36 17.20
CA PRO A 198 14.99 -32.57 16.97
C PRO A 198 15.65 -32.60 15.57
N GLU A 199 15.05 -31.90 14.61
CA GLU A 199 15.53 -31.72 13.23
C GLU A 199 16.55 -30.56 13.09
N HIS A 200 17.09 -30.03 14.19
CA HIS A 200 17.96 -28.86 14.25
C HIS A 200 17.43 -27.54 13.66
N HIS A 201 16.18 -27.51 13.19
CA HIS A 201 15.55 -26.29 12.68
C HIS A 201 15.00 -25.39 13.81
N PRO A 202 15.20 -24.07 13.76
CA PRO A 202 14.71 -23.14 14.77
C PRO A 202 13.19 -22.99 14.63
N LYS A 203 12.42 -23.66 15.51
CA LYS A 203 10.95 -23.68 15.41
C LYS A 203 10.25 -22.53 16.13
N GLN A 204 10.86 -21.87 17.12
CA GLN A 204 10.30 -20.70 17.83
C GLN A 204 11.27 -20.13 18.88
N CYS A 205 11.15 -18.82 19.16
CA CYS A 205 11.88 -18.12 20.22
C CYS A 205 10.91 -17.73 21.34
N ARG A 206 11.11 -18.22 22.58
CA ARG A 206 10.40 -17.72 23.77
C ARG A 206 11.31 -16.79 24.59
N PRO A 207 10.78 -15.72 25.21
CA PRO A 207 11.53 -14.91 26.17
C PRO A 207 12.05 -15.79 27.31
N ARG A 208 13.32 -15.62 27.69
CA ARG A 208 13.90 -16.32 28.83
C ARG A 208 13.77 -15.46 30.08
N HIS A 209 13.32 -16.07 31.18
CA HIS A 209 13.20 -15.36 32.47
C HIS A 209 14.55 -14.99 33.10
N SER A 210 15.61 -15.72 32.74
CA SER A 210 16.97 -15.47 33.23
C SER A 210 17.96 -15.31 32.07
N PRO A 211 18.84 -14.30 32.10
CA PRO A 211 19.91 -14.18 31.10
C PRO A 211 20.88 -15.36 31.20
N PRO A 212 21.48 -15.81 30.08
CA PRO A 212 22.54 -16.82 30.11
C PRO A 212 23.78 -16.29 30.87
N LEU A 213 24.63 -17.19 31.37
CA LEU A 213 25.82 -16.84 32.16
C LEU A 213 26.72 -15.79 31.47
N ALA A 214 26.81 -15.82 30.14
CA ALA A 214 27.56 -14.85 29.34
C ALA A 214 27.03 -13.40 29.39
N ARG A 215 25.80 -13.17 29.86
CA ARG A 215 25.16 -11.85 30.02
C ARG A 215 24.76 -11.57 31.47
N ARG A 216 25.15 -12.45 32.42
CA ARG A 216 25.03 -12.15 33.84
C ARG A 216 26.18 -11.21 34.21
N PRO A 217 25.92 -10.07 34.87
CA PRO A 217 27.01 -9.26 35.36
C PRO A 217 27.84 -10.13 36.31
N ARG A 218 29.13 -10.32 36.02
CA ARG A 218 30.06 -10.80 37.03
C ARG A 218 30.01 -9.78 38.15
N ARG A 219 29.83 -10.22 39.40
CA ARG A 219 29.99 -9.32 40.55
C ARG A 219 31.38 -8.72 40.43
N CYS A 220 31.48 -7.41 40.16
CA CYS A 220 32.73 -6.72 40.41
C CYS A 220 33.01 -6.90 41.91
N PRO A 221 34.15 -7.48 42.32
CA PRO A 221 34.53 -7.44 43.72
C PRO A 221 34.62 -5.96 44.10
N ALA A 222 33.93 -5.58 45.17
CA ALA A 222 34.06 -4.25 45.74
C ALA A 222 35.49 -4.12 46.27
N GLY A 223 36.37 -3.52 45.47
CA GLY A 223 37.72 -3.12 45.83
C GLY A 223 37.83 -1.60 45.80
N PRO A 224 38.57 -0.98 46.74
CA PRO A 224 38.62 0.46 46.88
C PRO A 224 39.31 1.12 45.68
N ALA A 225 38.94 2.37 45.44
CA ALA A 225 39.43 3.23 44.37
C ALA A 225 40.95 3.16 44.20
N ALA A 226 41.41 2.66 43.05
CA ALA A 226 42.78 2.86 42.59
C ALA A 226 42.84 2.80 41.06
N GLY A 227 43.26 3.91 40.46
CA GLY A 227 43.99 3.95 39.20
C GLY A 227 43.20 3.68 37.92
N CYS A 228 42.58 4.72 37.36
CA CYS A 228 42.32 4.78 35.93
C CYS A 228 43.65 4.77 35.18
N VAL A 229 44.06 3.62 34.64
CA VAL A 229 45.10 3.55 33.60
C VAL A 229 44.41 3.69 32.25
N THR A 230 44.56 4.87 31.66
CA THR A 230 44.28 5.15 30.25
C THR A 230 45.19 4.29 29.38
N HIS A 231 44.65 3.25 28.74
CA HIS A 231 45.39 2.57 27.68
C HIS A 231 45.26 3.35 26.37
N SER A 232 46.41 3.88 25.99
CA SER A 232 46.70 4.59 24.77
C SER A 232 46.32 3.81 23.50
N ASN A 233 45.79 4.61 22.59
CA ASN A 233 45.63 4.43 21.17
C ASN A 233 46.89 3.79 20.52
N MET A 234 46.73 2.69 19.78
CA MET A 234 47.70 2.28 18.76
C MET A 234 46.97 1.90 17.46
N PRO A 235 47.43 2.37 16.30
CA PRO A 235 46.80 2.14 15.00
C PRO A 235 47.17 0.77 14.45
N ARG A 236 46.18 0.02 13.94
CA ARG A 236 46.42 -1.17 13.11
C ARG A 236 46.53 -0.77 11.65
N SER A 237 47.74 -0.88 11.14
CA SER A 237 48.10 -0.81 9.73
C SER A 237 47.33 -1.87 8.91
N SER A 238 46.72 -1.42 7.82
CA SER A 238 46.14 -2.28 6.77
C SER A 238 47.26 -2.80 5.84
N PRO A 239 47.24 -4.09 5.44
CA PRO A 239 48.01 -4.54 4.30
C PRO A 239 47.22 -4.43 2.98
N PRO A 240 47.92 -4.34 1.83
CA PRO A 240 47.36 -3.93 0.56
C PRO A 240 46.64 -5.05 -0.21
N TRP A 241 45.65 -4.63 -0.99
CA TRP A 241 45.01 -5.38 -2.06
C TRP A 241 45.99 -5.69 -3.20
N SER A 242 45.94 -6.92 -3.71
CA SER A 242 46.40 -7.28 -5.06
C SER A 242 45.31 -8.11 -5.77
N PRO A 243 44.89 -7.75 -6.99
CA PRO A 243 43.89 -8.51 -7.74
C PRO A 243 44.58 -9.58 -8.60
N GLN A 244 44.15 -10.84 -8.47
CA GLN A 244 44.45 -11.87 -9.47
C GLN A 244 43.23 -12.11 -10.36
N SER A 245 43.41 -11.72 -11.61
CA SER A 245 42.64 -12.09 -12.78
C SER A 245 42.69 -13.61 -13.01
N GLY A 246 41.53 -14.27 -12.91
CA GLY A 246 41.33 -15.68 -13.24
C GLY A 246 40.24 -15.82 -14.31
N THR A 247 40.65 -16.33 -15.46
CA THR A 247 39.90 -16.47 -16.70
C THR A 247 39.02 -17.74 -16.73
N ARG A 248 37.92 -17.64 -17.52
CA ARG A 248 37.21 -18.71 -18.24
C ARG A 248 36.50 -19.82 -17.43
N ARG A 249 35.19 -19.96 -17.63
CA ARG A 249 34.55 -20.94 -18.56
C ARG A 249 33.04 -21.00 -18.29
N SER A 250 32.24 -20.65 -19.30
CA SER A 250 30.90 -21.21 -19.47
C SER A 250 31.00 -22.72 -19.69
N PRO A 251 29.99 -23.48 -19.26
CA PRO A 251 29.22 -24.17 -20.30
C PRO A 251 27.70 -24.25 -20.03
N ALA A 252 26.97 -24.17 -21.14
CA ALA A 252 25.90 -25.08 -21.53
C ALA A 252 24.68 -25.27 -20.59
N SER A 253 23.59 -24.63 -21.00
CA SER A 253 22.32 -25.28 -21.36
C SER A 253 21.89 -26.52 -20.55
N ARG A 254 20.86 -26.35 -19.72
CA ARG A 254 19.91 -27.41 -19.41
C ARG A 254 18.47 -26.92 -19.59
N ALA A 255 17.85 -27.47 -20.62
CA ALA A 255 16.42 -27.56 -20.78
C ALA A 255 15.78 -28.30 -19.60
N ARG A 256 14.66 -27.78 -19.09
CA ARG A 256 13.58 -28.51 -18.40
C ARG A 256 12.31 -27.73 -18.66
N GLN A 257 11.50 -28.23 -19.59
CA GLN A 257 10.30 -29.03 -19.34
C GLN A 257 9.11 -28.17 -18.94
N VAL A 258 8.34 -27.87 -19.99
CA VAL A 258 6.96 -27.40 -20.00
C VAL A 258 6.12 -28.34 -19.13
N GLY A 259 5.63 -27.81 -18.01
CA GLY A 259 4.61 -28.47 -17.19
C GLY A 259 3.23 -28.14 -17.73
N THR A 260 2.61 -29.13 -18.36
CA THR A 260 1.22 -29.20 -18.78
C THR A 260 0.29 -28.92 -17.59
N VAL A 261 -0.53 -27.86 -17.68
CA VAL A 261 -1.63 -27.62 -16.72
C VAL A 261 -2.90 -28.24 -17.31
N PRO A 262 -3.61 -29.12 -16.57
CA PRO A 262 -4.79 -29.79 -17.08
C PRO A 262 -5.99 -28.86 -17.24
N THR A 263 -6.66 -29.04 -18.37
CA THR A 263 -8.03 -28.61 -18.68
C THR A 263 -8.99 -29.11 -17.60
N ASN A 264 -9.72 -28.18 -16.97
CA ASN A 264 -10.86 -28.53 -16.13
C ASN A 264 -12.15 -28.14 -16.88
N THR A 265 -12.77 -29.15 -17.47
CA THR A 265 -14.00 -29.09 -18.23
C THR A 265 -15.19 -29.31 -17.28
N MET A 266 -16.22 -28.48 -17.44
CA MET A 266 -17.64 -28.72 -17.11
C MET A 266 -18.03 -29.05 -15.65
N ARG A 267 -18.86 -28.17 -15.08
CA ARG A 267 -20.22 -28.59 -14.75
C ARG A 267 -21.21 -27.43 -14.80
N ASP A 268 -22.12 -27.58 -15.76
CA ASP A 268 -23.39 -26.89 -15.85
C ASP A 268 -24.18 -26.98 -14.53
N ARG A 269 -24.76 -25.85 -14.12
CA ARG A 269 -26.00 -25.83 -13.37
C ARG A 269 -26.90 -24.77 -13.98
N VAL A 270 -27.71 -25.24 -14.91
CA VAL A 270 -28.93 -24.58 -15.39
C VAL A 270 -29.97 -24.69 -14.28
N SER A 271 -30.44 -23.54 -13.81
CA SER A 271 -31.71 -23.36 -13.10
C SER A 271 -32.20 -22.02 -13.64
N GLY A 272 -33.20 -21.95 -14.53
CA GLY A 272 -34.46 -22.69 -14.50
C GLY A 272 -35.40 -21.95 -13.57
N THR A 273 -35.81 -20.74 -13.95
CA THR A 273 -36.95 -20.07 -13.33
C THR A 273 -37.74 -19.38 -14.42
N GLU A 274 -38.83 -20.04 -14.76
CA GLU A 274 -39.95 -19.55 -15.55
C GLU A 274 -40.50 -18.29 -14.86
N PHE A 275 -40.69 -17.20 -15.61
CA PHE A 275 -41.68 -16.21 -15.25
C PHE A 275 -42.54 -15.91 -16.47
N THR A 276 -43.82 -16.14 -16.26
CA THR A 276 -44.89 -16.27 -17.21
C THR A 276 -45.26 -14.91 -17.81
N ALA A 277 -45.57 -14.94 -19.11
CA ALA A 277 -46.19 -13.85 -19.83
C ALA A 277 -47.67 -13.67 -19.44
N ALA A 278 -48.05 -12.42 -19.23
CA ALA A 278 -49.39 -11.84 -19.40
C ALA A 278 -49.12 -10.35 -19.69
N GLY A 279 -49.60 -9.71 -20.75
CA GLY A 279 -50.88 -9.82 -21.41
C GLY A 279 -51.58 -8.46 -21.28
N ASP A 280 -51.83 -7.81 -22.42
CA ASP A 280 -52.77 -6.71 -22.65
C ASP A 280 -52.55 -5.34 -21.99
N ARG A 281 -52.36 -4.29 -22.80
CA ARG A 281 -53.48 -3.48 -23.34
C ARG A 281 -53.00 -2.33 -24.23
N ASP A 282 -53.73 -2.17 -25.32
CA ASP A 282 -53.80 -1.01 -26.21
C ASP A 282 -54.18 0.29 -25.48
N ASP A 283 -53.61 1.41 -25.93
CA ASP A 283 -54.32 2.68 -26.20
C ASP A 283 -53.35 3.60 -26.95
N SER A 284 -53.49 3.79 -28.26
CA SER A 284 -54.37 4.80 -28.87
C SER A 284 -54.23 6.19 -28.23
N SER A 285 -53.34 7.01 -28.79
CA SER A 285 -53.56 8.46 -28.79
C SER A 285 -52.90 9.08 -30.01
N SER A 286 -53.72 9.15 -31.06
CA SER A 286 -53.67 10.18 -32.09
C SER A 286 -53.62 11.56 -31.45
N GLY A 287 -52.63 12.35 -31.84
CA GLY A 287 -52.51 13.75 -31.48
C GLY A 287 -52.15 14.55 -32.72
N ASP A 288 -53.14 14.80 -33.57
CA ASP A 288 -53.17 15.88 -34.53
C ASP A 288 -52.82 17.21 -33.84
N GLN A 289 -51.75 17.88 -34.27
CA GLN A 289 -51.67 19.34 -34.19
C GLN A 289 -51.12 19.89 -35.50
N GLN A 290 -52.06 20.24 -36.37
CA GLN A 290 -51.91 21.25 -37.40
C GLN A 290 -51.76 22.63 -36.75
N GLY A 291 -50.83 23.46 -37.24
CA GLY A 291 -50.57 24.79 -36.68
C GLY A 291 -49.72 25.71 -37.55
N HIS A 292 -50.29 26.15 -38.67
CA HIS A 292 -50.10 27.43 -39.39
C HIS A 292 -48.81 28.30 -39.27
N ARG A 293 -48.20 28.49 -40.47
CA ARG A 293 -47.96 29.76 -41.25
C ARG A 293 -47.10 30.93 -40.73
N ARG A 294 -46.50 31.58 -41.75
CA ARG A 294 -45.88 32.94 -41.89
C ARG A 294 -44.39 32.94 -41.54
N GLY A 295 -43.44 33.29 -42.40
CA GLY A 295 -43.37 34.17 -43.57
C GLY A 295 -42.11 35.04 -43.40
N PRO A 296 -41.27 35.33 -44.42
CA PRO A 296 -39.98 35.99 -44.22
C PRO A 296 -40.08 37.52 -44.36
N VAL A 297 -39.20 38.24 -43.66
CA VAL A 297 -38.98 39.71 -43.74
C VAL A 297 -37.52 39.98 -43.33
N PRO A 298 -36.86 41.04 -43.80
CA PRO A 298 -36.59 41.49 -45.17
C PRO A 298 -35.15 41.16 -45.63
#